data_AF-A0A841CD92-F1
#
_entry.id   AF-A0A841CD92-F1
#
_cell.length_a   1.000
_cell.length_b   1.000
_cell.length_c   1.000
_cell.angle_alpha   90.00
_cell.angle_beta   90.00
_cell.angle_gamma   90.00
#
_symmetry.space_group_name_H-M   'P 1'
#
loop_
_entity.id
_entity.type
_entity.pdbx_description
1 polymer ?
#
loop_
_entity_poly.entity_id
_entity_poly.type
_entity_poly.pdbx_seq_one_letter_code
_entity_poly.pdbx_strand_id
1 'polypeptide(L)' 'MTLWRKSSRSASSANCVEVGHSSDRVLARDSKNPGPTISLPATSWARFLRQTQG' A
#
# COMPACT_ATOMS: atom_id res chain seq x y z
N MET A 1 -10.65 7.40 8.98
CA MET A 1 -9.58 8.20 8.38
C MET A 1 -8.46 7.24 8.00
N THR A 2 -8.08 7.16 6.71
CA THR A 2 -7.04 6.22 6.27
C THR A 2 -5.66 6.81 6.59
N LEU A 3 -4.87 6.09 7.39
CA LEU A 3 -3.48 6.46 7.66
C LEU A 3 -2.59 5.91 6.56
N TRP A 4 -2.01 6.80 5.75
CA TRP A 4 -1.10 6.46 4.67
C TRP A 4 0.34 6.37 5.17
N ARG A 5 1.02 5.29 4.79
CA ARG A 5 2.43 5.06 5.05
C ARG A 5 3.18 4.89 3.74
N LYS A 6 4.10 5.81 3.47
CA LYS A 6 5.02 5.72 2.32
C LYS A 6 6.03 4.58 2.53
N SER A 7 6.32 3.84 1.46
CA SER A 7 7.35 2.80 1.48
C SER A 7 8.75 3.41 1.66
N SER A 8 9.61 2.74 2.44
CA SER A 8 11.03 3.11 2.57
C SER A 8 11.82 2.88 1.28
N ARG A 9 11.28 2.10 0.33
CA ARG A 9 11.87 1.86 -1.00
C ARG A 9 11.52 2.94 -2.02
N SER A 10 10.69 3.90 -1.64
CA SER A 10 10.29 5.02 -2.49
C SER A 10 11.35 6.11 -2.49
N ALA A 11 12.37 5.93 -3.34
CA ALA A 11 13.43 6.89 -3.57
C ALA A 11 12.90 8.17 -4.24
N SER A 12 13.74 9.21 -4.28
CA SER A 12 13.38 10.56 -4.73
C SER A 12 12.81 10.63 -6.15
N SER A 13 13.19 9.72 -7.06
CA SER A 13 12.78 9.78 -8.48
C SER A 13 11.86 8.64 -8.95
N ALA A 14 11.88 7.44 -8.36
CA ALA A 14 11.18 6.27 -8.90
C ALA A 14 10.50 5.39 -7.84
N ASN A 15 9.57 4.52 -8.30
CA ASN A 15 8.94 3.45 -7.51
C ASN A 15 8.29 3.92 -6.20
N CYS A 16 7.57 5.05 -6.27
CA CYS A 16 6.96 5.68 -5.11
C CYS A 16 5.59 5.10 -4.79
N VAL A 17 5.47 4.33 -3.71
CA VAL A 17 4.21 3.68 -3.30
C VAL A 17 3.93 3.99 -1.85
N GLU A 18 2.66 4.21 -1.54
CA GLU A 18 2.15 4.28 -0.18
C GLU A 18 0.99 3.32 0.05
N VAL A 19 0.90 2.82 1.28
CA VAL A 19 -0.13 1.88 1.71
C VAL A 19 -0.97 2.55 2.78
N GLY A 20 -2.30 2.48 2.61
CA GLY A 20 -3.29 3.02 3.53
C GLY A 20 -4.05 1.89 4.21
N HIS A 21 -4.18 1.96 5.54
CA HIS A 21 -5.02 1.03 6.28
C HIS A 21 -6.41 1.63 6.55
N SER A 22 -7.44 0.88 6.19
CA SER A 22 -8.85 1.13 6.53
C SER A 22 -9.40 -0.10 7.26
N SER A 23 -10.60 0.01 7.86
CA SER A 23 -11.20 -0.99 8.75
C SER A 23 -11.07 -2.45 8.27
N ASP A 24 -11.46 -2.73 7.03
CA ASP A 24 -11.49 -4.06 6.42
C ASP A 24 -10.65 -4.14 5.15
N ARG A 25 -9.92 -3.05 4.82
CA ARG A 25 -9.30 -2.83 3.52
C ARG A 25 -7.89 -2.31 3.65
N VAL A 26 -7.04 -2.72 2.71
CA VAL A 26 -5.72 -2.15 2.48
C VAL A 26 -5.73 -1.48 1.12
N LEU A 27 -5.26 -0.24 1.10
CA LEU A 27 -5.21 0.62 -0.07
C LEU A 27 -3.76 0.77 -0.52
N ALA A 28 -3.50 0.76 -1.82
CA ALA A 28 -2.19 1.04 -2.38
C ALA A 28 -2.32 2.03 -3.55
N ARG A 29 -1.42 3.02 -3.59
CA ARG A 29 -1.36 4.00 -4.68
C ARG A 29 0.05 4.52 -4.90
N ASP A 30 0.26 5.15 -6.05
CA ASP A 30 1.47 5.92 -6.31
C ASP A 30 1.49 7.18 -5.43
N SER A 31 2.62 7.43 -4.75
CA SER A 31 2.74 8.57 -3.83
C SER A 31 2.93 9.90 -4.55
N LYS A 32 3.44 9.91 -5.78
CA LYS A 32 3.80 11.13 -6.52
C LYS A 32 2.65 11.64 -7.39
N ASN A 33 1.85 10.73 -7.90
CA ASN A 33 0.65 10.99 -8.66
C ASN A 33 -0.47 10.13 -8.06
N PRO A 34 -1.09 10.56 -6.94
CA PRO A 34 -2.15 9.82 -6.29
C PRO A 34 -3.41 9.76 -7.18
N GLY A 35 -3.38 8.84 -8.14
CA GLY A 35 -4.46 8.47 -9.04
C GLY A 35 -5.32 7.34 -8.46
N PRO A 36 -5.82 6.41 -9.29
CA PRO A 36 -6.65 5.29 -8.84
C PRO A 36 -5.96 4.48 -7.74
N THR A 37 -6.72 4.18 -6.69
CA THR A 37 -6.23 3.40 -5.55
C THR A 37 -6.62 1.94 -5.73
N ILE A 38 -5.65 1.04 -5.64
CA ILE A 38 -5.90 -0.39 -5.55
C ILE A 38 -6.44 -0.68 -4.15
N SER A 39 -7.61 -1.31 -4.06
CA SER A 39 -8.25 -1.66 -2.79
C SER A 39 -8.36 -3.17 -2.64
N LEU A 40 -7.80 -3.70 -1.56
CA LEU A 40 -7.74 -5.13 -1.27
C LEU A 40 -8.41 -5.41 0.08
N PRO A 41 -9.09 -6.55 0.25
CA PRO A 41 -9.49 -7.00 1.58
C PRO A 41 -8.26 -7.18 2.49
N ALA A 42 -8.37 -6.78 3.76
CA ALA A 42 -7.28 -6.89 4.72
C ALA A 42 -6.79 -8.34 4.89
N THR A 43 -7.68 -9.32 4.78
CA THR A 43 -7.37 -10.76 4.85
C THR A 43 -6.49 -11.22 3.67
N SER A 44 -6.81 -10.78 2.46
CA SER A 44 -6.01 -11.07 1.26
C SER A 44 -4.63 -10.43 1.35
N TRP A 45 -4.53 -9.19 1.83
CA TRP A 45 -3.25 -8.52 2.07
C TRP A 45 -2.39 -9.27 3.09
N ALA A 46 -2.97 -9.69 4.22
CA ALA A 46 -2.25 -10.46 5.23
C ALA A 46 -1.75 -11.81 4.70
N ARG A 47 -2.54 -12.48 3.85
CA ARG A 47 -2.11 -13.72 3.16
C ARG A 47 -0.96 -13.45 2.21
N PHE A 48 -1.04 -12.40 1.40
CA PHE A 48 0.02 -11.99 0.49
C PHE A 48 1.33 -11.76 1.23
N LEU A 49 1.31 -10.97 2.32
CA LEU A 49 2.51 -10.70 3.11
C LEU A 49 3.17 -11.98 3.63
N ARG A 50 2.40 -12.93 4.17
CA ARG A 50 2.94 -14.22 4.62
C ARG A 50 3.59 -15.06 3.52
N GLN A 51 3.20 -14.88 2.27
CA GLN A 51 3.78 -15.59 1.12
C GLN A 51 5.03 -14.88 0.58
N THR A 52 5.14 -13.57 0.77
CA THR A 52 6.24 -12.76 0.22
C THR A 52 7.29 -12.34 1.24
N GLN A 53 6.99 -12.44 2.54
CA GLN A 53 7.97 -12.30 3.60
C GLN A 53 8.74 -13.62 3.71
N GLY A 54 9.93 -13.64 3.10
CA GLY A 54 10.97 -14.61 3.39
C GLY A 54 11.64 -14.30 4.72
#